data_AF-A0A945Q006-F1
#
_entry.id   AF-A0A945Q006-F1
#
_cell.length_a   1.000
_cell.length_b   1.000
_cell.length_c   1.000
_cell.angle_alpha   90.00
_cell.angle_beta   90.00
_cell.angle_gamma   90.00
#
_symmetry.space_group_name_H-M   'P 1'
#
loop_
_entity.id
_entity.type
_entity.pdbx_description
1 polymer ?
#
loop_
_entity_poly.entity_id
_entity_poly.type
_entity_poly.pdbx_seq_one_letter_code
_entity_poly.pdbx_strand_id
1 'polypeptide(L)'
;TLNIVSGVFTNDIYKGFNPGASDKQLVFVARFSTALFGLLTMTIALMVDKMGGILGVIWAVGAVAGGAMYIPMLWALFSKRHTGRSVLGVTLICLSVNSFFKWSGVYVLTQAQAQALGVLLPLLLMTAYELYASRKVSETQQYLDYESERVTRIEAEAQKEDRIDEDRESDRENRHGIRVIGIGISATGVLITVLGAFSTEGRFLVVGVGMCVAIIGAGILRQKKEAVTLS
;
A
#
# COMPACT_ATOMS: atom_id res chain seq x y z
N THR A 1 -8.39 15.96 0.26
CA THR A 1 -8.03 14.87 1.19
C THR A 1 -9.05 14.72 2.31
N LEU A 2 -9.47 15.81 2.98
CA LEU A 2 -10.39 15.75 4.13
C LEU A 2 -11.71 14.98 3.88
N ASN A 3 -12.34 15.17 2.72
CA ASN A 3 -13.58 14.45 2.37
C ASN A 3 -13.34 12.93 2.24
N ILE A 4 -12.19 12.52 1.70
CA ILE A 4 -11.82 11.11 1.57
C ILE A 4 -11.55 10.52 2.95
N VAL A 5 -10.76 11.20 3.79
CA VAL A 5 -10.46 10.73 5.16
C VAL A 5 -11.73 10.63 6.01
N SER A 6 -12.64 11.59 5.85
CA SER A 6 -13.95 11.57 6.50
C SER A 6 -14.83 10.42 6.01
N GLY A 7 -14.83 10.15 4.70
CA GLY A 7 -15.56 9.02 4.11
C GLY A 7 -15.04 7.67 4.61
N VAL A 8 -13.71 7.51 4.69
CA VAL A 8 -13.04 6.33 5.25
C VAL A 8 -13.38 6.16 6.72
N PHE A 9 -13.27 7.22 7.55
CA PHE A 9 -13.62 7.15 8.96
C PHE A 9 -15.09 6.73 9.18
N THR A 10 -16.00 7.27 8.38
CA THR A 10 -17.43 7.00 8.52
C THR A 10 -17.78 5.57 8.09
N ASN A 11 -17.21 5.07 6.99
CA ASN A 11 -17.52 3.74 6.50
C ASN A 11 -16.72 2.63 7.19
N ASP A 12 -15.43 2.83 7.43
CA ASP A 12 -14.56 1.74 7.90
C ASP A 12 -14.55 1.63 9.43
N ILE A 13 -14.77 2.75 10.13
CA ILE A 13 -14.78 2.78 11.61
C ILE A 13 -16.21 2.92 12.12
N TYR A 14 -16.91 4.00 11.75
CA TYR A 14 -18.19 4.32 12.39
C TYR A 14 -19.29 3.28 12.09
N LYS A 15 -19.43 2.80 10.84
CA LYS A 15 -20.35 1.69 10.53
C LYS A 15 -19.94 0.35 11.17
N GLY A 16 -18.64 0.13 11.39
CA GLY A 16 -18.14 -1.04 12.11
C GLY A 16 -18.62 -1.07 13.57
N PHE A 17 -18.71 0.08 14.22
CA PHE A 17 -19.24 0.22 15.58
C PHE A 17 -20.76 0.39 15.66
N ASN A 18 -21.38 1.02 14.65
CA ASN A 18 -22.83 1.22 14.57
C ASN A 18 -23.38 0.84 13.18
N PRO A 19 -23.65 -0.47 12.94
CA PRO A 19 -24.07 -0.97 11.63
C PRO A 19 -25.44 -0.44 11.17
N GLY A 20 -26.27 0.04 12.09
CA GLY A 20 -27.61 0.57 11.82
C GLY A 20 -27.68 2.09 11.66
N ALA A 21 -26.55 2.76 11.44
CA ALA A 21 -26.51 4.22 11.33
C ALA A 21 -27.36 4.73 10.15
N SER A 22 -28.28 5.65 10.43
CA SER A 22 -29.09 6.32 9.41
C SER A 22 -28.24 7.24 8.53
N ASP A 23 -28.62 7.46 7.27
CA ASP A 23 -27.96 8.39 6.34
C ASP A 23 -27.73 9.78 6.93
N LYS A 24 -28.69 10.29 7.73
CA LYS A 24 -28.55 11.58 8.41
C LYS A 24 -27.41 11.57 9.44
N GLN A 25 -27.22 10.46 10.16
CA GLN A 25 -26.14 10.28 11.12
C GLN A 25 -24.80 10.15 10.41
N LEU A 26 -24.74 9.40 9.29
CA LEU A 26 -23.52 9.25 8.49
C LEU A 26 -23.06 10.61 7.93
N VAL A 27 -23.97 11.43 7.41
CA VAL A 27 -23.64 12.78 6.92
C VAL A 27 -23.19 13.69 8.07
N PHE A 28 -23.83 13.61 9.23
CA PHE A 28 -23.42 14.40 10.40
C PHE A 28 -22.01 14.02 10.87
N VAL A 29 -21.73 12.72 11.03
CA VAL A 29 -20.42 12.20 11.41
C VAL A 29 -19.37 12.59 10.39
N ALA A 30 -19.67 12.49 9.08
CA ALA A 30 -18.74 12.92 8.05
C ALA A 30 -18.41 14.43 8.14
N ARG A 31 -19.40 15.29 8.37
CA ARG A 31 -19.15 16.73 8.54
C ARG A 31 -18.32 17.02 9.79
N PHE A 32 -18.60 16.32 10.89
CA PHE A 32 -17.83 16.44 12.13
C PHE A 32 -16.39 15.95 11.94
N SER A 33 -16.18 14.77 11.35
CA SER A 33 -14.86 14.23 11.04
C SER A 33 -14.07 15.14 10.11
N THR A 34 -14.72 15.73 9.09
CA THR A 34 -14.08 16.72 8.21
C THR A 34 -13.57 17.93 9.00
N ALA A 35 -14.38 18.48 9.91
CA ALA A 35 -13.97 19.59 10.77
C ALA A 35 -12.82 19.18 11.72
N LEU A 36 -12.93 17.99 12.33
CA LEU A 36 -11.91 17.45 13.24
C LEU A 36 -10.56 17.24 12.54
N PHE A 37 -10.54 16.55 11.40
CA PHE A 37 -9.30 16.33 10.63
C PHE A 37 -8.77 17.64 10.04
N GLY A 38 -9.64 18.59 9.69
CA GLY A 38 -9.24 19.93 9.25
C GLY A 38 -8.49 20.67 10.34
N LEU A 39 -9.05 20.70 11.56
CA LEU A 39 -8.44 21.32 12.72
C LEU A 39 -7.11 20.62 13.09
N LEU A 40 -7.08 19.29 13.08
CA LEU A 40 -5.85 18.52 13.34
C LEU A 40 -4.76 18.83 12.32
N THR A 41 -5.10 18.92 11.03
CA THR A 41 -4.15 19.28 9.97
C THR A 41 -3.61 20.70 10.16
N MET A 42 -4.47 21.66 10.53
CA MET A 42 -4.04 23.03 10.85
C MET A 42 -3.08 23.06 12.05
N THR A 43 -3.39 22.32 13.12
CA THR A 43 -2.52 22.22 14.29
C THR A 43 -1.15 21.66 13.89
N ILE A 44 -1.10 20.57 13.11
CA ILE A 44 0.17 20.01 12.61
C ILE A 44 0.91 21.04 11.78
N ALA A 45 0.23 21.75 10.87
CA ALA A 45 0.83 22.77 10.01
C ALA A 45 1.53 23.88 10.83
N LEU A 46 0.91 24.33 11.92
CA LEU A 46 1.51 25.32 12.84
C LEU A 46 2.69 24.75 13.66
N MET A 47 2.75 23.44 13.85
CA MET A 47 3.84 22.77 14.58
C MET A 47 5.01 22.37 13.68
N VAL A 48 4.89 22.49 12.35
CA VAL A 48 5.91 22.07 11.37
C VAL A 48 7.29 22.66 11.68
N ASP A 49 7.35 23.94 12.04
CA ASP A 49 8.63 24.61 12.34
C ASP A 49 9.34 23.95 13.53
N LYS A 50 8.59 23.50 14.53
CA LYS A 50 9.13 22.79 15.70
C LYS A 50 9.55 21.35 15.39
N MET A 51 9.12 20.79 14.27
CA MET A 51 9.38 19.41 13.86
C MET A 51 10.54 19.29 12.85
N GLY A 52 11.34 20.34 12.68
CA GLY A 52 12.44 20.39 11.71
C GLY A 52 11.99 20.80 10.31
N GLY A 53 10.89 21.56 10.22
CA GLY A 53 10.33 22.05 8.97
C GLY A 53 9.57 20.98 8.18
N ILE A 54 9.06 21.38 7.00
CA ILE A 54 8.16 20.53 6.21
C ILE A 54 8.82 19.22 5.75
N LEU A 55 10.11 19.26 5.38
CA LEU A 55 10.85 18.07 4.97
C LEU A 55 11.01 17.08 6.13
N GLY A 56 11.28 17.58 7.34
CA GLY A 56 11.37 16.76 8.55
C GLY A 56 10.07 16.02 8.83
N VAL A 57 8.93 16.71 8.70
CA VAL A 57 7.59 16.11 8.91
C VAL A 57 7.28 15.06 7.84
N ILE A 58 7.50 15.37 6.56
CA ILE A 58 7.23 14.43 5.46
C ILE A 58 8.07 13.16 5.63
N TRP A 59 9.36 13.29 5.94
CA TRP A 59 10.24 12.14 6.14
C TRP A 59 9.89 11.35 7.40
N ALA A 60 9.49 12.01 8.48
CA ALA A 60 9.03 11.36 9.69
C ALA A 60 7.78 10.50 9.44
N VAL A 61 6.76 11.10 8.81
CA VAL A 61 5.50 10.40 8.51
C VAL A 61 5.75 9.26 7.53
N GLY A 62 6.55 9.49 6.50
CA GLY A 62 6.91 8.45 5.52
C GLY A 62 7.66 7.27 6.14
N ALA A 63 8.61 7.52 7.04
CA ALA A 63 9.36 6.48 7.74
C ALA A 63 8.47 5.66 8.69
N VAL A 64 7.53 6.30 9.38
CA VAL A 64 6.67 5.63 10.36
C VAL A 64 5.54 4.85 9.68
N ALA A 65 4.81 5.49 8.77
CA ALA A 65 3.59 4.92 8.20
C ALA A 65 3.81 4.20 6.86
N GLY A 66 4.72 4.70 6.01
CA GLY A 66 4.86 4.24 4.64
C GLY A 66 5.11 2.73 4.55
N GLY A 67 6.27 2.26 5.03
CA GLY A 67 6.60 0.84 4.97
C GLY A 67 5.66 -0.03 5.80
N ALA A 68 5.25 0.44 6.99
CA ALA A 68 4.39 -0.30 7.91
C ALA A 68 3.00 -0.60 7.33
N MET A 69 2.45 0.28 6.48
CA MET A 69 1.12 0.08 5.88
C MET A 69 1.19 -0.64 4.53
N TYR A 70 2.10 -0.23 3.64
CA TYR A 70 2.13 -0.76 2.28
C TYR A 70 2.66 -2.19 2.21
N ILE A 71 3.70 -2.52 2.99
CA ILE A 71 4.35 -3.83 2.89
C ILE A 71 3.42 -4.96 3.34
N PRO A 72 2.76 -4.91 4.51
CA PRO A 72 1.84 -5.97 4.90
C PRO A 72 0.67 -6.13 3.94
N MET A 73 0.15 -5.03 3.40
CA MET A 73 -0.97 -5.06 2.44
C MET A 73 -0.57 -5.70 1.11
N LEU A 74 0.58 -5.32 0.54
CA LEU A 74 1.09 -5.93 -0.69
C LEU A 74 1.45 -7.40 -0.48
N TRP A 75 2.07 -7.74 0.65
CA TRP A 75 2.45 -9.11 0.96
C TRP A 75 1.24 -10.04 1.14
N ALA A 76 0.16 -9.53 1.76
CA ALA A 76 -1.07 -10.27 1.94
C ALA A 76 -1.77 -10.66 0.62
N LEU A 77 -1.55 -9.92 -0.47
CA LEU A 77 -2.10 -10.27 -1.79
C LEU A 77 -1.45 -11.52 -2.39
N PHE A 78 -0.18 -11.79 -2.06
CA PHE A 78 0.57 -12.91 -2.64
C PHE A 78 0.71 -14.11 -1.70
N SER A 79 0.55 -13.91 -0.40
CA SER A 79 0.72 -14.98 0.58
C SER A 79 -0.61 -15.58 1.01
N LYS A 80 -0.74 -16.90 0.84
CA LYS A 80 -1.91 -17.71 1.24
C LYS A 80 -2.02 -17.95 2.76
N ARG A 81 -1.02 -17.51 3.52
CA ARG A 81 -0.83 -17.89 4.94
C ARG A 81 -1.11 -16.75 5.91
N HIS A 82 -1.28 -15.53 5.40
CA HIS A 82 -1.60 -14.37 6.22
C HIS A 82 -3.11 -14.22 6.38
N THR A 83 -3.55 -13.81 7.56
CA THR A 83 -4.93 -13.46 7.86
C THR A 83 -5.06 -11.96 8.06
N GLY A 84 -6.28 -11.43 7.98
CA GLY A 84 -6.52 -10.02 8.29
C GLY A 84 -5.99 -9.64 9.69
N ARG A 85 -6.08 -10.57 10.66
CA ARG A 85 -5.54 -10.38 12.01
C ARG A 85 -4.02 -10.34 12.06
N SER A 86 -3.31 -11.21 11.33
CA SER A 86 -1.84 -11.21 11.32
C SER A 86 -1.29 -9.95 10.67
N VAL A 87 -1.87 -9.55 9.53
CA VAL A 87 -1.49 -8.34 8.79
C VAL A 87 -1.71 -7.08 9.64
N LEU A 88 -2.87 -6.97 10.30
CA LEU A 88 -3.16 -5.86 11.21
C LEU A 88 -2.22 -5.86 12.43
N GLY A 89 -1.95 -7.02 13.01
CA GLY A 89 -1.02 -7.16 14.13
C GLY A 89 0.40 -6.69 13.77
N VAL A 90 0.94 -7.14 12.64
CA VAL A 90 2.25 -6.70 12.14
C VAL A 90 2.27 -5.20 11.89
N THR A 91 1.23 -4.68 11.23
CA THR A 91 1.10 -3.23 10.95
C THR A 91 1.12 -2.40 12.23
N LEU A 92 0.34 -2.79 13.25
CA LEU A 92 0.29 -2.09 14.54
C LEU A 92 1.61 -2.17 15.30
N ILE A 93 2.28 -3.33 15.30
CA ILE A 93 3.60 -3.49 15.90
C ILE A 93 4.61 -2.57 15.18
N CYS A 94 4.63 -2.58 13.85
CA CYS A 94 5.53 -1.72 13.08
C CYS A 94 5.28 -0.25 13.33
N LEU A 95 4.02 0.21 13.31
CA LEU A 95 3.68 1.60 13.61
C LEU A 95 4.13 1.99 15.02
N SER A 96 3.92 1.12 16.01
CA SER A 96 4.29 1.37 17.40
C SER A 96 5.80 1.49 17.56
N VAL A 97 6.56 0.54 17.00
CA VAL A 97 8.03 0.53 17.06
C VAL A 97 8.60 1.74 16.34
N ASN A 98 8.16 2.03 15.11
CA ASN A 98 8.65 3.19 14.37
C ASN A 98 8.32 4.52 15.07
N SER A 99 7.12 4.65 15.63
CA SER A 99 6.72 5.85 16.38
C SER A 99 7.54 6.00 17.66
N PHE A 100 7.76 4.91 18.39
CA PHE A 100 8.60 4.90 19.58
C PHE A 100 10.01 5.40 19.28
N PHE A 101 10.67 4.83 18.27
CA PHE A 101 12.02 5.25 17.89
C PHE A 101 12.07 6.71 17.38
N LYS A 102 11.02 7.20 16.72
CA LYS A 102 10.98 8.57 16.22
C LYS A 102 10.79 9.63 17.31
N TRP A 103 9.92 9.36 18.29
CA TRP A 103 9.47 10.36 19.27
C TRP A 103 9.92 10.13 20.71
N SER A 104 10.43 8.96 21.07
CA SER A 104 10.89 8.69 22.46
C SER A 104 12.17 9.43 22.83
N GLY A 105 12.99 9.84 21.86
CA GLY A 105 14.28 10.48 22.11
C GLY A 105 15.37 9.55 22.68
N VAL A 106 15.08 8.25 22.84
CA VAL A 106 16.02 7.27 23.42
C VAL A 106 17.17 6.96 22.46
N TYR A 107 16.88 6.89 21.16
CA TYR A 107 17.87 6.72 20.10
C TYR A 107 17.57 7.70 18.97
N VAL A 108 18.55 8.53 18.60
CA VAL A 108 18.43 9.45 17.47
C VAL A 108 18.80 8.70 16.19
N LEU A 109 17.80 8.12 15.52
CA LEU A 109 18.03 7.49 14.21
C LEU A 109 18.31 8.58 13.17
N THR A 110 19.30 8.32 12.32
CA THR A 110 19.44 9.08 11.08
C THR A 110 18.20 8.86 10.21
N GLN A 111 17.92 9.79 9.30
CA GLN A 111 16.79 9.66 8.38
C GLN A 111 16.83 8.34 7.60
N ALA A 112 18.00 7.96 7.09
CA ALA A 112 18.19 6.71 6.36
C ALA A 112 17.88 5.50 7.24
N GLN A 113 18.32 5.50 8.51
CA GLN A 113 18.03 4.43 9.45
C GLN A 113 16.54 4.34 9.80
N ALA A 114 15.86 5.47 9.99
CA ALA A 114 14.42 5.51 10.25
C ALA A 114 13.62 4.96 9.07
N GLN A 115 13.98 5.33 7.84
CA GLN A 115 13.35 4.80 6.62
C GLN A 115 13.65 3.31 6.44
N ALA A 116 14.88 2.88 6.71
CA ALA A 116 15.26 1.48 6.66
C ALA A 116 14.47 0.66 7.70
N LEU A 117 14.32 1.14 8.94
CA LEU A 117 13.51 0.48 9.96
C LEU A 117 12.05 0.37 9.53
N GLY A 118 11.49 1.46 8.97
CA GLY A 118 10.11 1.51 8.48
C GLY A 118 9.79 0.46 7.41
N VAL A 119 10.79 0.09 6.60
CA VAL A 119 10.66 -0.89 5.49
C VAL A 119 11.08 -2.29 5.94
N LEU A 120 12.22 -2.43 6.59
CA LEU A 120 12.80 -3.73 6.94
C LEU A 120 12.02 -4.42 8.06
N LEU A 121 11.52 -3.67 9.05
CA LEU A 121 10.78 -4.25 10.16
C LEU A 121 9.51 -5.00 9.69
N PRO A 122 8.58 -4.39 8.93
CA PRO A 122 7.40 -5.12 8.44
C PRO A 122 7.78 -6.26 7.51
N LEU A 123 8.80 -6.10 6.66
CA LEU A 123 9.29 -7.17 5.79
C LEU A 123 9.76 -8.38 6.61
N LEU A 124 10.57 -8.15 7.64
CA LEU A 124 11.10 -9.21 8.51
C LEU A 124 9.99 -9.88 9.32
N LEU A 125 9.05 -9.11 9.87
CA LEU A 125 7.92 -9.67 10.63
C LEU A 125 6.98 -10.49 9.74
N MET A 126 6.67 -10.00 8.53
CA MET A 126 5.85 -10.75 7.57
C MET A 126 6.54 -12.04 7.14
N THR A 127 7.85 -11.98 6.86
CA THR A 127 8.65 -13.15 6.49
C THR A 127 8.75 -14.16 7.63
N ALA A 128 9.01 -13.69 8.86
CA ALA A 128 9.09 -14.54 10.05
C ALA A 128 7.76 -15.22 10.36
N TYR A 129 6.65 -14.49 10.23
CA TYR A 129 5.31 -15.07 10.39
C TYR A 129 5.04 -16.12 9.32
N GLU A 130 5.39 -15.86 8.06
CA GLU A 130 5.22 -16.81 6.98
C GLU A 130 6.08 -18.07 7.19
N LEU A 131 7.33 -17.95 7.61
CA LEU A 131 8.20 -19.08 7.97
C LEU A 131 7.62 -19.91 9.13
N TYR A 132 7.08 -19.25 10.15
CA TYR A 132 6.41 -19.90 11.27
C TYR A 132 5.14 -20.64 10.83
N ALA A 133 4.29 -19.98 10.04
CA ALA A 133 3.05 -20.54 9.52
C ALA A 133 3.32 -21.69 8.54
N SER A 134 4.35 -21.58 7.70
CA SER A 134 4.77 -22.62 6.74
C SER A 134 5.09 -23.96 7.41
N ARG A 135 5.45 -23.95 8.69
CA ARG A 135 5.77 -25.16 9.46
C ARG A 135 4.55 -25.79 10.16
N LYS A 136 3.42 -25.09 10.24
CA LYS A 136 2.22 -25.52 10.99
C LYS A 136 0.93 -25.57 10.18
N VAL A 137 0.79 -24.76 9.13
CA VAL A 137 -0.45 -24.54 8.40
C VAL A 137 -0.15 -24.41 6.91
N SER A 138 -0.70 -25.30 6.08
CA SER A 138 -0.51 -25.25 4.63
C SER A 138 -1.29 -24.07 4.02
N GLU A 139 -2.54 -23.87 4.44
CA GLU A 139 -3.44 -22.82 3.97
C GLU A 139 -4.35 -22.37 5.12
N THR A 140 -4.64 -21.06 5.23
CA THR A 140 -5.50 -20.57 6.33
C THR A 140 -6.97 -20.76 6.00
N GLN A 141 -7.82 -21.05 6.99
CA GLN A 141 -9.27 -21.17 6.83
C GLN A 141 -9.89 -19.99 6.05
N GLN A 142 -9.42 -18.76 6.31
CA GLN A 142 -9.88 -17.57 5.60
C GLN A 142 -9.59 -17.60 4.09
N TYR A 143 -8.50 -18.26 3.67
CA TYR A 143 -8.16 -18.45 2.25
C TYR A 143 -9.03 -19.55 1.62
N LEU A 144 -9.30 -20.65 2.34
CA LEU A 144 -10.16 -21.73 1.87
C LEU A 144 -11.61 -21.27 1.70
N ASP A 145 -12.13 -20.48 2.64
CA ASP A 145 -13.48 -19.89 2.54
C ASP A 145 -13.55 -18.95 1.33
N TYR A 146 -12.54 -18.08 1.14
CA TYR A 146 -12.43 -17.22 -0.06
C TYR A 146 -12.38 -18.01 -1.37
N GLU A 147 -11.61 -19.11 -1.43
CA GLU A 147 -11.51 -19.94 -2.62
C GLU A 147 -12.84 -20.63 -2.93
N SER A 148 -13.55 -21.14 -1.92
CA SER A 148 -14.88 -21.74 -2.10
C SER A 148 -15.92 -20.75 -2.63
N GLU A 149 -15.92 -19.51 -2.13
CA GLU A 149 -16.80 -18.44 -2.62
C GLU A 149 -16.41 -18.01 -4.04
N ARG A 150 -15.10 -17.96 -4.35
CA ARG A 150 -14.60 -17.61 -5.68
C ARG A 150 -15.00 -18.65 -6.71
N VAL A 151 -14.84 -19.94 -6.40
CA VAL A 151 -15.26 -21.05 -7.28
C VAL A 151 -16.77 -21.00 -7.49
N THR A 152 -17.56 -20.78 -6.44
CA THR A 152 -19.02 -20.64 -6.54
C THR A 152 -19.44 -19.46 -7.42
N ARG A 153 -18.75 -18.31 -7.32
CA ARG A 153 -18.96 -17.15 -8.21
C ARG A 153 -18.61 -17.48 -9.66
N ILE A 154 -17.45 -18.11 -9.89
CA ILE A 154 -17.02 -18.51 -11.23
C ILE A 154 -18.01 -19.53 -11.83
N GLU A 155 -18.55 -20.46 -11.06
CA GLU A 155 -19.56 -21.43 -11.53
C GLU A 155 -20.91 -20.76 -11.82
N ALA A 156 -21.35 -19.82 -10.99
CA ALA A 156 -22.57 -19.04 -11.23
C ALA A 156 -22.44 -18.11 -12.46
N GLU A 157 -21.27 -17.53 -12.66
CA GLU A 157 -20.93 -16.77 -13.87
C GLU A 157 -20.79 -17.70 -15.09
N ALA A 158 -20.51 -19.00 -14.91
CA ALA A 158 -20.41 -20.01 -15.98
C ALA A 158 -21.71 -20.34 -16.68
N GLN A 159 -22.82 -20.03 -16.04
CA GLN A 159 -24.14 -20.23 -16.61
C GLN A 159 -24.69 -19.00 -17.34
N LYS A 160 -23.95 -17.87 -17.38
CA LYS A 160 -24.37 -16.67 -18.12
C LYS A 160 -23.93 -16.71 -19.58
N GLU A 161 -24.86 -16.38 -20.48
CA GLU A 161 -24.67 -16.37 -21.93
C GLU A 161 -23.73 -15.23 -22.41
N ASP A 162 -23.56 -14.17 -21.61
CA ASP A 162 -22.70 -12.99 -21.88
C ASP A 162 -21.20 -13.19 -21.59
N ARG A 163 -20.77 -14.41 -21.23
CA ARG A 163 -19.40 -14.71 -20.80
C ARG A 163 -18.30 -14.30 -21.78
N ILE A 164 -18.54 -14.51 -23.08
CA ILE A 164 -17.51 -14.26 -24.10
C ILE A 164 -17.19 -12.77 -24.19
N ASP A 165 -18.19 -11.91 -23.98
CA ASP A 165 -18.00 -10.47 -24.02
C ASP A 165 -17.49 -9.92 -22.67
N GLU A 166 -17.93 -10.47 -21.53
CA GLU A 166 -17.39 -10.15 -20.20
C GLU A 166 -15.91 -10.55 -20.05
N ASP A 167 -15.50 -11.73 -20.52
CA ASP A 167 -14.11 -12.20 -20.48
C ASP A 167 -13.21 -11.32 -21.37
N ARG A 168 -13.69 -10.94 -22.55
CA ARG A 168 -12.97 -10.04 -23.47
C ARG A 168 -12.81 -8.64 -22.88
N GLU A 169 -13.83 -8.13 -22.19
CA GLU A 169 -13.79 -6.83 -21.53
C GLU A 169 -12.82 -6.85 -20.35
N SER A 170 -12.89 -7.88 -19.49
CA SER A 170 -11.96 -8.11 -18.39
C SER A 170 -10.50 -8.22 -18.86
N ASP A 171 -10.25 -8.98 -19.93
CA ASP A 171 -8.93 -9.08 -20.55
C ASP A 171 -8.42 -7.73 -21.08
N ARG A 172 -9.31 -6.94 -21.69
CA ARG A 172 -8.97 -5.61 -22.20
C ARG A 172 -8.66 -4.65 -21.07
N GLU A 173 -9.43 -4.68 -20.00
CA GLU A 173 -9.24 -3.87 -18.80
C GLU A 173 -7.93 -4.23 -18.09
N ASN A 174 -7.71 -5.52 -17.82
CA ASN A 174 -6.47 -6.03 -17.24
C ASN A 174 -5.25 -5.65 -18.10
N ARG A 175 -5.39 -5.76 -19.44
CA ARG A 175 -4.35 -5.30 -20.36
C ARG A 175 -4.07 -3.82 -20.22
N HIS A 176 -5.11 -3.00 -20.13
CA HIS A 176 -4.97 -1.57 -19.99
C HIS A 176 -4.28 -1.24 -18.66
N GLY A 177 -4.73 -1.85 -17.56
CA GLY A 177 -4.14 -1.71 -16.22
C GLY A 177 -2.65 -2.02 -16.19
N ILE A 178 -2.23 -3.20 -16.69
CA ILE A 178 -0.82 -3.59 -16.74
C ILE A 178 0.00 -2.61 -17.58
N ARG A 179 -0.55 -2.10 -18.70
CA ARG A 179 0.13 -1.13 -19.55
C ARG A 179 0.33 0.21 -18.83
N VAL A 180 -0.69 0.69 -18.13
CA VAL A 180 -0.61 1.93 -17.34
C VAL A 180 0.43 1.79 -16.23
N ILE A 181 0.46 0.65 -15.52
CA ILE A 181 1.46 0.36 -14.49
C ILE A 181 2.88 0.34 -15.09
N GLY A 182 3.10 -0.37 -16.20
CA GLY A 182 4.40 -0.44 -16.85
C GLY A 182 4.92 0.92 -17.35
N ILE A 183 4.04 1.74 -17.93
CA ILE A 183 4.38 3.13 -18.34
C ILE A 183 4.71 3.97 -17.10
N GLY A 184 3.92 3.87 -16.03
CA GLY A 184 4.15 4.60 -14.78
C GLY A 184 5.49 4.28 -14.13
N ILE A 185 5.83 2.99 -14.01
CA ILE A 185 7.12 2.54 -13.47
C ILE A 185 8.27 3.02 -14.36
N SER A 186 8.13 2.88 -15.68
CA SER A 186 9.16 3.33 -16.64
C SER A 186 9.41 4.84 -16.55
N ALA A 187 8.33 5.64 -16.55
CA ALA A 187 8.40 7.08 -16.45
C ALA A 187 9.02 7.52 -15.13
N THR A 188 8.64 6.88 -14.01
CA THR A 188 9.22 7.15 -12.68
C THR A 188 10.72 6.84 -12.67
N GLY A 189 11.14 5.70 -13.23
CA GLY A 189 12.55 5.34 -13.36
C GLY A 189 13.35 6.37 -14.16
N VAL A 190 12.84 6.80 -15.31
CA VAL A 190 13.45 7.86 -16.13
C VAL A 190 13.57 9.17 -15.35
N LEU A 191 12.52 9.55 -14.61
CA LEU A 191 12.51 10.76 -13.79
C LEU A 191 13.59 10.70 -12.69
N ILE A 192 13.71 9.56 -12.00
CA ILE A 192 14.76 9.32 -10.99
C ILE A 192 16.14 9.38 -11.64
N THR A 193 16.33 8.80 -12.82
CA THR A 193 17.61 8.85 -13.56
C THR A 193 17.99 10.29 -13.93
N VAL A 194 17.03 11.08 -14.43
CA VAL A 194 17.26 12.48 -14.79
C VAL A 194 17.63 13.29 -13.55
N LEU A 195 16.87 13.16 -12.45
CA LEU A 195 17.19 13.83 -11.19
C LEU A 195 18.55 13.40 -10.62
N GLY A 196 18.86 12.11 -10.69
CA GLY A 196 20.15 11.56 -10.28
C GLY A 196 21.31 12.14 -11.08
N ALA A 197 21.13 12.42 -12.37
CA ALA A 197 22.16 13.02 -13.21
C ALA A 197 22.51 14.46 -12.80
N PHE A 198 21.58 15.18 -12.18
CA PHE A 198 21.80 16.51 -11.59
C PHE A 198 22.26 16.46 -10.12
N SER A 199 22.29 15.29 -9.48
CA SER A 199 22.71 15.15 -8.10
C SER A 199 24.23 15.32 -7.96
N THR A 200 24.65 16.12 -6.97
CA THR A 200 26.06 16.32 -6.62
C THR A 200 26.61 15.16 -5.79
N GLU A 201 25.76 14.53 -4.98
CA GLU A 201 26.11 13.42 -4.09
C GLU A 201 25.44 12.13 -4.54
N GLY A 202 26.14 11.00 -4.45
CA GLY A 202 25.57 9.68 -4.73
C GLY A 202 25.06 9.47 -6.16
N ARG A 203 25.49 10.30 -7.13
CA ARG A 203 25.01 10.31 -8.52
C ARG A 203 24.93 8.93 -9.15
N PHE A 204 26.00 8.14 -9.07
CA PHE A 204 26.03 6.80 -9.66
C PHE A 204 24.98 5.86 -9.06
N LEU A 205 24.75 5.92 -7.75
CA LEU A 205 23.76 5.10 -7.07
C LEU A 205 22.34 5.49 -7.51
N VAL A 206 22.01 6.78 -7.51
CA VAL A 206 20.66 7.25 -7.86
C VAL A 206 20.35 6.98 -9.33
N VAL A 207 21.30 7.27 -10.23
CA VAL A 207 21.18 6.98 -11.66
C VAL A 207 21.02 5.47 -11.90
N GLY A 208 21.82 4.66 -11.21
CA GLY A 208 21.76 3.19 -11.31
C GLY A 208 20.39 2.64 -10.90
N VAL A 209 19.86 3.08 -9.75
CA VAL A 209 18.53 2.69 -9.29
C VAL A 209 17.45 3.14 -10.26
N GLY A 210 17.49 4.39 -10.73
CA GLY A 210 16.53 4.90 -11.72
C GLY A 210 16.53 4.09 -13.02
N MET A 211 17.72 3.71 -13.51
CA MET A 211 17.88 2.87 -14.70
C MET A 211 17.31 1.47 -14.48
N CYS A 212 17.59 0.84 -13.34
CA CYS A 212 17.01 -0.47 -13.01
C CYS A 212 15.48 -0.42 -12.99
N VAL A 213 14.90 0.60 -12.35
CA VAL A 213 13.43 0.79 -12.30
C VAL A 213 12.87 1.01 -13.70
N ALA A 214 13.52 1.83 -14.53
CA ALA A 214 13.10 2.08 -15.91
C ALA A 214 13.14 0.80 -16.76
N ILE A 215 14.19 -0.02 -16.61
CA ILE A 215 14.34 -1.29 -17.32
C ILE A 215 13.26 -2.29 -16.90
N ILE A 216 12.96 -2.39 -15.60
CA ILE A 216 11.89 -3.27 -15.11
C ILE A 216 10.54 -2.84 -15.70
N GLY A 217 10.23 -1.54 -15.66
CA GLY A 217 9.01 -1.00 -16.27
C GLY A 217 8.91 -1.30 -17.77
N ALA A 218 10.01 -1.12 -18.50
CA ALA A 218 10.07 -1.43 -19.93
C ALA A 218 9.96 -2.94 -20.21
N GLY A 219 10.49 -3.78 -19.32
CA GLY A 219 10.37 -5.24 -19.36
C GLY A 219 8.92 -5.71 -19.25
N ILE A 220 8.15 -5.13 -18.31
CA ILE A 220 6.70 -5.40 -18.15
C ILE A 220 5.93 -5.05 -19.43
N LEU A 221 6.31 -3.97 -20.11
CA LEU A 221 5.69 -3.59 -21.39
C LEU A 221 6.08 -4.52 -22.55
N ARG A 222 7.29 -5.10 -22.52
CA ARG A 222 7.83 -5.98 -23.57
C ARG A 222 7.33 -7.41 -23.50
N GLN A 223 7.33 -8.05 -22.33
CA GLN A 223 6.90 -9.46 -22.16
C GLN A 223 5.48 -9.70 -22.71
N LYS A 224 4.65 -8.67 -22.68
CA LYS A 224 3.28 -8.73 -23.16
C LYS A 224 3.15 -8.49 -24.67
N LYS A 225 4.09 -7.77 -25.28
CA LYS A 225 4.09 -7.57 -26.74
C LYS A 225 4.31 -8.92 -27.45
N GLU A 226 5.12 -9.79 -26.84
CA GLU A 226 5.39 -11.16 -27.33
C GLU A 226 4.19 -12.11 -27.13
N ALA A 227 3.45 -11.99 -26.02
CA ALA A 227 2.26 -12.80 -25.75
C ALA A 227 1.08 -12.52 -26.70
N VAL A 228 1.02 -11.35 -27.34
CA VAL A 228 -0.04 -10.97 -28.30
C VAL A 228 0.29 -11.41 -29.74
N THR A 229 1.57 -11.67 -30.04
CA THR A 229 2.01 -12.15 -31.36
C THR A 229 2.01 -13.67 -31.52
N LEU A 230 1.78 -14.42 -30.44
CA LEU A 230 1.76 -15.89 -30.44
C LEU A 230 0.37 -16.50 -30.23
N SER A 231 -0.68 -15.67 -30.13
CA SER A 231 -2.11 -16.04 -30.08
C SER A 231 -2.81 -15.60 -31.36
#